data_AF-A0A259JSR6-F1
#
_entry.id   AF-A0A259JSR6-F1
#
_cell.length_a   1.000
_cell.length_b   1.000
_cell.length_c   1.000
_cell.angle_alpha   90.00
_cell.angle_beta   90.00
_cell.angle_gamma   90.00
#
_symmetry.space_group_name_H-M   'P 1'
#
loop_
_entity.id
_entity.type
_entity.pdbx_description
1 polymer ?
#
loop_
_entity_poly.entity_id
_entity_poly.type
_entity_poly.pdbx_seq_one_letter_code
_entity_poly.pdbx_strand_id
1 'polypeptide(L)' 'IDERTVDVHVGRLRKAINRGRQVDPIRTVRGAGYSFNEMFARAH' A
#
# COMPACT_ATOMS: atom_id res chain seq x y z
N ILE A 1 3.67 5.00 -17.66
CA ILE A 1 3.60 4.06 -16.52
C ILE A 1 2.17 3.55 -16.52
N ASP A 2 1.95 2.29 -16.91
CA ASP A 2 0.62 1.69 -17.02
C ASP A 2 0.06 1.38 -15.62
N GLU A 3 -1.25 1.47 -15.41
CA GLU A 3 -1.91 1.13 -14.13
C GLU A 3 -1.60 -0.31 -13.71
N ARG A 4 -1.45 -1.21 -14.69
CA ARG A 4 -1.01 -2.59 -14.47
C ARG A 4 0.40 -2.69 -13.88
N THR A 5 1.26 -1.71 -14.15
CA THR A 5 2.62 -1.63 -13.57
C THR A 5 2.57 -1.04 -12.15
N VAL A 6 1.63 -0.13 -11.86
CA VAL A 6 1.40 0.42 -10.52
C VAL A 6 1.02 -0.70 -9.55
N ASP A 7 0.10 -1.58 -9.93
CA ASP A 7 -0.34 -2.69 -9.10
C ASP A 7 0.80 -3.64 -8.73
N VAL A 8 1.71 -3.90 -9.67
CA VAL A 8 2.91 -4.72 -9.43
C VAL A 8 3.81 -4.05 -8.39
N HIS A 9 4.04 -2.75 -8.51
CA HIS A 9 4.87 -2.01 -7.55
C HIS A 9 4.22 -1.93 -6.16
N VAL A 10 2.91 -1.70 -6.09
CA VAL A 10 2.15 -1.71 -4.83
C VAL A 10 2.18 -3.10 -4.19
N GLY A 11 2.03 -4.17 -4.98
CA GLY A 11 2.11 -5.55 -4.49
C GLY A 11 3.49 -5.90 -3.93
N ARG A 12 4.57 -5.43 -4.56
CA ARG A 12 5.94 -5.59 -4.05
C ARG A 12 6.15 -4.79 -2.77
N LEU A 13 5.65 -3.56 -2.73
CA LEU A 13 5.75 -2.69 -1.55
C LEU A 13 5.03 -3.32 -0.35
N ARG A 14 3.79 -3.79 -0.53
CA ARG A 14 3.03 -4.53 0.50
C ARG A 14 3.84 -5.68 1.10
N LYS A 15 4.48 -6.50 0.25
CA LYS A 15 5.32 -7.62 0.71
C LYS A 15 6.54 -7.16 1.51
N ALA A 16 7.13 -6.02 1.16
CA ALA A 16 8.32 -5.50 1.83
C ALA A 16 8.01 -4.89 3.21
N ILE A 17 6.85 -4.23 3.34
CA ILE A 17 6.47 -3.48 4.55
C ILE A 17 5.59 -4.28 5.52
N ASN A 18 4.74 -5.21 5.02
CA ASN A 18 3.89 -6.04 5.87
C ASN A 18 4.70 -7.21 6.44
N ARG A 19 5.53 -6.91 7.46
CA ARG A 19 6.30 -7.93 8.19
C ARG A 19 5.42 -8.56 9.27
N GLY A 20 4.95 -9.78 9.02
CA GLY A 20 4.21 -10.58 10.00
C GLY A 20 2.72 -10.21 10.10
N ARG A 21 2.19 -10.05 11.32
CA ARG A 21 0.75 -9.82 11.58
C ARG A 21 0.34 -8.34 11.62
N GLN A 22 1.15 -7.46 11.02
CA GLN A 22 0.79 -6.03 10.94
C GLN A 22 -0.30 -5.81 9.91
N VAL A 23 -1.21 -4.87 10.20
CA VAL A 23 -2.27 -4.48 9.28
C VAL A 23 -1.65 -3.80 8.05
N ASP A 24 -2.14 -4.15 6.87
CA ASP A 24 -1.68 -3.54 5.62
C ASP A 24 -1.88 -2.01 5.66
N PRO A 25 -0.80 -1.21 5.58
CA PRO A 25 -0.92 0.24 5.62
C PRO A 25 -1.47 0.81 4.32
N ILE A 26 -1.50 0.05 3.22
CA ILE A 26 -1.93 0.54 1.89
C ILE A 26 -3.37 0.12 1.61
N ARG A 27 -4.30 1.08 1.61
CA ARG A 27 -5.70 0.88 1.21
C ARG A 27 -5.93 1.21 -0.26
N THR A 28 -6.86 0.50 -0.88
CA THR A 28 -7.36 0.79 -2.23
C THR A 28 -8.56 1.74 -2.14
N VAL A 29 -8.52 2.85 -2.87
CA VAL A 29 -9.61 3.83 -2.99
C VAL A 29 -10.16 3.74 -4.41
N ARG A 30 -11.40 3.25 -4.53
CA ARG A 30 -12.06 3.06 -5.84
C ARG A 30 -12.11 4.38 -6.61
N GLY A 31 -11.56 4.40 -7.82
CA GLY A 31 -11.53 5.58 -8.69
C GLY A 31 -10.46 6.62 -8.33
N ALA A 32 -9.65 6.40 -7.29
CA ALA A 32 -8.58 7.32 -6.88
C ALA A 32 -7.20 6.66 -6.70
N GLY A 33 -7.13 5.32 -6.66
CA GLY A 33 -5.88 4.57 -6.57
C GLY A 33 -5.57 4.07 -5.16
N TYR A 34 -4.38 4.37 -4.64
CA TYR A 34 -3.87 3.81 -3.39
C TYR A 34 -3.54 4.91 -2.37
N SER A 35 -3.78 4.64 -1.09
CA SER A 35 -3.50 5.58 0.01
C SER A 35 -2.90 4.84 1.20
N PHE A 36 -2.05 5.52 1.96
CA PHE A 36 -1.66 5.04 3.28
C PHE A 36 -2.80 5.26 4.28
N ASN A 37 -2.89 4.38 5.29
CA ASN A 37 -3.78 4.55 6.44
C ASN A 37 -3.07 5.30 7.58
N GLU A 38 -3.84 5.70 8.59
CA GLU A 38 -3.34 6.51 9.71
C GLU A 38 -2.25 5.82 10.55
N MET A 39 -2.19 4.50 10.54
CA MET A 39 -1.18 3.77 11.31
C MET A 39 0.22 3.95 10.74
N PHE A 40 0.34 4.10 9.41
CA PHE A 40 1.60 4.47 8.79
C PHE A 40 1.98 5.92 9.06
N ALA A 41 1.00 6.83 9.07
CA ALA A 41 1.23 8.26 9.30
C ALA A 41 1.73 8.59 10.72
N ARG A 42 1.44 7.74 11.71
CA ARG A 42 1.90 7.92 13.11
C ARG A 42 3.28 7.34 13.40
N ALA A 43 3.84 6.55 12.49
CA ALA A 43 5.12 5.86 12.69
C ALA A 43 6.35 6.70 12.31
N HIS A 44 6.15 7.94 11.87
CA HIS A 44 7.19 8.86 11.41
C HIS A 44 6.96 10.29 11.90
#